data_AF-A0A8C0X904-F1
#
_entry.id   AF-A0A8C0X904-F1
#
_cell.length_a   1.000
_cell.length_b   1.000
_cell.length_c   1.000
_cell.angle_alpha   90.00
_cell.angle_beta   90.00
_cell.angle_gamma   90.00
#
_symmetry.space_group_name_H-M   'P 1'
#
loop_
_entity.id
_entity.type
_entity.pdbx_description
1 polymer ?
#
loop_
_entity_poly.entity_id
_entity_poly.type
_entity_poly.pdbx_seq_one_letter_code
_entity_poly.pdbx_strand_id
1 'polypeptide(L)'
;KGPSTRLRHRRSQYDLWAISKACGNDVAMRLAHSHNTMEVAREKLRKYVFDRVNAHNVLIHLVRRRGQKLESMQLELDSLRSKPDATKQEMRQLQIIRQLENNIEKTMVKITTSQNIHLLYLDLLDYLKKVLAGYPTELDKLQNLVVDYCSELSDMTVMSQDAIMITDEVKKNTRQEEATFIAKRRAREDRLNQQKKLIDKIHTKETSEKYLPGRDLDFPSNLMNTETTRVKKRAPSVVDMEYQTKVTALVEKVKSTVQCSHIWDIAGRFLAQKNTEENLELQMDDCEGQRTQLEALMKKLELEQALLKFHHTPSSVSFKSIEKKMKNMLKEEETRLQLAHRNLTKSQQLLLTIQMGIDNLYVRLVGITLPATQEEAALPDIPDMYSKLAYCEGKLTYLADHMQMLSLTEEVINTEVRDTLESSTLKERYNTRISFEDLEDDMIETFQFADVDQSYVPSRDEIKKQGQQLIEGKLKGSKKKKK
;
A
#
# COMPACT_ATOMS: atom_id res chain seq x y z
N LYS A 1 67.45 111.37 -6.75
CA LYS A 1 67.40 109.94 -6.32
C LYS A 1 68.04 109.81 -4.94
N GLY A 2 67.23 109.67 -3.89
CA GLY A 2 67.65 109.78 -2.48
C GLY A 2 68.31 108.52 -1.88
N PRO A 3 68.97 108.66 -0.70
CA PRO A 3 69.71 107.58 -0.03
C PRO A 3 68.85 106.38 0.42
N SER A 4 67.54 106.58 0.71
CA SER A 4 66.64 105.48 1.12
C SER A 4 66.37 104.42 0.04
N THR A 5 66.42 104.79 -1.24
CA THR A 5 66.25 103.84 -2.36
C THR A 5 67.46 102.93 -2.56
N ARG A 6 68.68 103.40 -2.25
CA ARG A 6 69.92 102.60 -2.36
C ARG A 6 70.05 101.57 -1.22
N LEU A 7 69.62 101.93 -0.01
CA LEU A 7 69.63 101.03 1.15
C LEU A 7 68.61 99.88 1.00
N ARG A 8 67.41 100.15 0.47
CA ARG A 8 66.43 99.09 0.14
C ARG A 8 66.93 98.14 -0.95
N HIS A 9 67.58 98.68 -1.99
CA HIS A 9 68.07 97.85 -3.09
C HIS A 9 69.25 96.96 -2.67
N ARG A 10 70.17 97.46 -1.83
CA ARG A 10 71.23 96.63 -1.22
C ARG A 10 70.69 95.55 -0.28
N ARG A 11 69.67 95.86 0.53
CA ARG A 11 69.03 94.88 1.42
C ARG A 11 68.32 93.78 0.62
N SER A 12 67.65 94.15 -0.47
CA SER A 12 66.98 93.19 -1.38
C SER A 12 67.96 92.28 -2.14
N GLN A 13 69.14 92.77 -2.55
CA GLN A 13 70.16 91.93 -3.20
C GLN A 13 70.82 90.95 -2.21
N TYR A 14 71.01 91.35 -0.96
CA TYR A 14 71.54 90.47 0.09
C TYR A 14 70.58 89.34 0.43
N ASP A 15 69.29 89.65 0.59
CA ASP A 15 68.23 88.67 0.86
C ASP A 15 68.15 87.64 -0.28
N LEU A 16 68.23 88.08 -1.54
CA LEU A 16 68.21 87.21 -2.72
C LEU A 16 69.41 86.24 -2.76
N TRP A 17 70.61 86.73 -2.45
CA TRP A 17 71.82 85.90 -2.39
C TRP A 17 71.75 84.86 -1.25
N ALA A 18 71.31 85.28 -0.07
CA ALA A 18 71.18 84.40 1.10
C ALA A 18 70.15 83.28 0.86
N ILE A 19 68.99 83.61 0.26
CA ILE A 19 67.95 82.63 -0.09
C ILE A 19 68.47 81.65 -1.16
N SER A 20 69.14 82.16 -2.21
CA SER A 20 69.71 81.29 -3.25
C SER A 20 70.77 80.34 -2.71
N LYS A 21 71.56 80.75 -1.73
CA LYS A 21 72.57 79.90 -1.09
C LYS A 21 71.92 78.82 -0.21
N ALA A 22 70.83 79.15 0.49
CA ALA A 22 70.11 78.23 1.38
C ALA A 22 69.29 77.17 0.63
N CYS A 23 68.70 77.51 -0.52
CA CYS A 23 67.95 76.55 -1.34
C CYS A 23 68.84 75.58 -2.15
N GLY A 24 70.17 75.79 -2.16
CA GLY A 24 71.11 74.91 -2.84
C GLY A 24 70.76 74.67 -4.31
N ASN A 25 70.70 73.40 -4.71
CA ASN A 25 70.38 72.97 -6.08
C ASN A 25 68.87 72.85 -6.36
N ASP A 26 68.00 73.09 -5.37
CA ASP A 26 66.55 73.04 -5.56
C ASP A 26 66.07 74.32 -6.25
N VAL A 27 66.07 74.26 -7.59
CA VAL A 27 65.71 75.37 -8.47
C VAL A 27 64.27 75.82 -8.22
N ALA A 28 63.35 74.90 -7.92
CA ALA A 28 61.94 75.21 -7.69
C ALA A 28 61.73 75.98 -6.38
N MET A 29 62.34 75.51 -5.29
CA MET A 29 62.29 76.20 -3.99
C MET A 29 62.96 77.58 -4.03
N ARG A 30 64.06 77.70 -4.78
CA ARG A 30 64.73 78.99 -4.99
C ARG A 30 63.85 80.00 -5.73
N LEU A 31 63.18 79.58 -6.81
CA LEU A 31 62.29 80.44 -7.58
C LEU A 31 61.07 80.89 -6.75
N ALA A 32 60.46 79.97 -5.99
CA ALA A 32 59.31 80.24 -5.13
C ALA A 32 59.57 81.23 -4.00
N HIS A 33 60.84 81.48 -3.66
CA HIS A 33 61.24 82.38 -2.57
C HIS A 33 62.04 83.61 -3.01
N SER A 34 62.29 83.77 -4.31
CA SER A 34 63.08 84.86 -4.90
C SER A 34 62.55 86.28 -4.63
N HIS A 35 61.25 86.43 -4.35
CA HIS A 35 60.60 87.72 -4.04
C HIS A 35 60.31 87.95 -2.55
N ASN A 36 60.71 87.02 -1.67
CA ASN A 36 60.48 87.14 -0.23
C ASN A 36 61.68 87.80 0.47
N THR A 37 61.43 88.45 1.61
CA THR A 37 62.50 88.81 2.54
C THR A 37 63.07 87.55 3.19
N MET A 38 64.32 87.61 3.67
CA MET A 38 65.03 86.47 4.27
C MET A 38 64.23 85.80 5.41
N GLU A 39 63.56 86.59 6.25
CA GLU A 39 62.76 86.10 7.38
C GLU A 39 61.52 85.32 6.92
N VAL A 40 60.81 85.84 5.91
CA VAL A 40 59.62 85.18 5.34
C VAL A 40 60.01 83.90 4.62
N ALA A 41 61.13 83.88 3.90
CA ALA A 41 61.65 82.68 3.25
C ALA A 41 62.06 81.61 4.28
N ARG A 42 62.70 82.00 5.38
CA ARG A 42 63.09 81.08 6.47
C ARG A 42 61.87 80.43 7.11
N GLU A 43 60.82 81.18 7.38
CA GLU A 43 59.61 80.65 8.01
C GLU A 43 58.82 79.73 7.06
N LYS A 44 58.71 80.10 5.78
CA LYS A 44 58.11 79.24 4.75
C LYS A 44 58.88 77.92 4.60
N LEU A 45 60.21 77.95 4.60
CA LEU A 45 61.05 76.76 4.55
C LEU A 45 60.91 75.88 5.80
N ARG A 46 60.84 76.49 6.99
CA ARG A 46 60.59 75.76 8.25
C ARG A 46 59.24 75.05 8.22
N LYS A 47 58.18 75.76 7.83
CA LYS A 47 56.85 75.19 7.67
C LYS A 47 56.88 74.04 6.66
N TYR A 48 57.51 74.22 5.51
CA TYR A 48 57.64 73.18 4.49
C TYR A 48 58.35 71.92 5.01
N VAL A 49 59.45 72.07 5.75
CA VAL A 49 60.17 70.94 6.37
C VAL A 49 59.30 70.27 7.42
N PHE A 50 58.61 71.06 8.26
CA PHE A 50 57.69 70.52 9.27
C PHE A 50 56.55 69.73 8.64
N ASP A 51 55.90 70.27 7.60
CA ASP A 51 54.81 69.61 6.87
C ASP A 51 55.30 68.32 6.20
N ARG A 52 56.52 68.33 5.63
CA ARG A 52 57.18 67.14 5.05
C ARG A 52 57.48 66.06 6.08
N VAL A 53 58.00 66.44 7.25
CA VAL A 53 58.28 65.50 8.35
C VAL A 53 56.99 64.95 8.93
N ASN A 54 55.96 65.78 9.08
CA ASN A 54 54.65 65.33 9.55
C ASN A 54 54.02 64.34 8.55
N ALA A 55 54.05 64.64 7.26
CA ALA A 55 53.60 63.71 6.22
C ALA A 55 54.39 62.39 6.24
N HIS A 56 55.71 62.44 6.44
CA HIS A 56 56.54 61.25 6.59
C HIS A 56 56.15 60.42 7.83
N ASN A 57 55.91 61.06 8.96
CA ASN A 57 55.48 60.38 10.20
C ASN A 57 54.12 59.69 10.03
N VAL A 58 53.16 60.34 9.36
CA VAL A 58 51.86 59.75 9.01
C VAL A 58 52.04 58.52 8.12
N LEU A 59 52.90 58.61 7.10
CA LEU A 59 53.19 57.48 6.21
C LEU A 59 53.87 56.32 6.93
N ILE A 60 54.83 56.58 7.84
CA ILE A 60 55.45 55.53 8.66
C ILE A 60 54.40 54.83 9.53
N HIS A 61 53.52 55.59 10.18
CA HIS A 61 52.47 55.01 11.00
C HIS A 61 51.52 54.14 10.17
N LEU A 62 51.15 54.59 8.97
CA LEU A 62 50.31 53.81 8.04
C LEU A 62 51.01 52.53 7.59
N VAL A 63 52.29 52.58 7.26
CA VAL A 63 53.09 51.40 6.88
C VAL A 63 53.16 50.41 8.03
N ARG A 64 53.40 50.86 9.27
CA ARG A 64 53.41 50.00 10.46
C ARG A 64 52.06 49.32 10.68
N ARG A 65 50.96 50.07 10.58
CA ARG A 65 49.60 49.52 10.73
C ARG A 65 49.28 48.48 9.66
N ARG A 66 49.70 48.73 8.40
CA ARG A 66 49.54 47.76 7.30
C ARG A 66 50.40 46.50 7.53
N GLY A 67 51.64 46.66 8.01
CA GLY A 67 52.52 45.55 8.38
C GLY A 67 51.90 44.65 9.44
N GLN A 68 51.40 45.23 10.54
CA GLN A 68 50.71 44.50 11.59
C GLN A 68 49.48 43.73 11.08
N LYS A 69 48.68 44.35 10.19
CA LYS A 69 47.52 43.67 9.62
C LYS A 69 47.93 42.50 8.71
N LEU A 70 49.01 42.66 7.95
CA LEU A 70 49.54 41.59 7.10
C LEU A 70 50.06 40.43 7.94
N GLU A 71 50.83 40.70 9.00
CA GLU A 71 51.29 39.67 9.94
C GLU A 71 50.13 38.91 10.59
N SER A 72 49.08 39.64 11.03
CA SER A 72 47.87 39.02 11.58
C SER A 72 47.16 38.10 10.57
N MET A 73 47.02 38.53 9.31
CA MET A 73 46.41 37.69 8.27
C MET A 73 47.28 36.49 7.90
N GLN A 74 48.60 36.64 7.93
CA GLN A 74 49.53 35.55 7.65
C GLN A 74 49.45 34.48 8.74
N LEU A 75 49.40 34.88 10.02
CA LEU A 75 49.22 33.96 11.14
C LEU A 75 47.88 33.20 11.05
N GLU A 76 46.80 33.88 10.64
CA GLU A 76 45.50 33.25 10.44
C GLU A 76 45.53 32.23 9.29
N LEU A 77 46.17 32.57 8.16
CA LEU A 77 46.36 31.64 7.04
C LEU A 77 47.19 30.42 7.45
N ASP A 78 48.28 30.62 8.19
CA ASP A 78 49.12 29.53 8.67
C ASP A 78 48.37 28.65 9.67
N SER A 79 47.55 29.25 10.55
CA SER A 79 46.65 28.50 11.45
C SER A 79 45.66 27.64 10.67
N LEU A 80 45.00 28.21 9.65
CA LEU A 80 44.05 27.48 8.80
C LEU A 80 44.72 26.35 8.01
N ARG A 81 45.95 26.57 7.53
CA ARG A 81 46.74 25.54 6.82
C ARG A 81 47.28 24.45 7.75
N SER A 82 47.53 24.78 9.01
CA SER A 82 47.99 23.83 10.02
C SER A 82 46.88 22.92 10.56
N LYS A 83 45.62 23.12 10.15
CA LYS A 83 44.54 22.20 10.49
C LYS A 83 44.89 20.80 9.95
N PRO A 84 44.92 19.77 10.81
CA PRO A 84 45.29 18.43 10.39
C PRO A 84 44.26 17.91 9.38
N ASP A 85 44.76 17.17 8.39
CA ASP A 85 43.91 16.34 7.51
C ASP A 85 43.03 15.41 8.34
N ALA A 86 41.91 15.00 7.73
CA ALA A 86 40.87 14.18 8.35
C ALA A 86 41.46 13.15 9.31
N THR A 87 41.04 13.22 10.58
CA THR A 87 41.58 12.35 11.62
C THR A 87 41.36 10.88 11.26
N LYS A 88 42.23 9.98 11.75
CA LYS A 88 42.08 8.53 11.53
C LYS A 88 40.67 8.02 11.89
N GLN A 89 40.01 8.68 12.84
CA GLN A 89 38.63 8.39 13.23
C GLN A 89 37.61 8.78 12.15
N GLU A 90 37.73 9.96 11.55
CA GLU A 90 36.87 10.42 10.46
C GLU A 90 37.03 9.52 9.22
N MET A 91 38.27 9.10 8.91
CA MET A 91 38.52 8.14 7.82
C MET A 91 37.86 6.78 8.09
N ARG A 92 37.87 6.30 9.34
CA ARG A 92 37.14 5.07 9.73
C ARG A 92 35.63 5.25 9.59
N GLN A 93 35.09 6.40 10.02
CA GLN A 93 33.67 6.71 9.87
C GLN A 93 33.24 6.75 8.41
N LEU A 94 34.03 7.38 7.53
CA LEU A 94 33.78 7.40 6.08
C LEU A 94 33.79 6.00 5.47
N GLN A 95 34.68 5.11 5.92
CA GLN A 95 34.70 3.73 5.47
C GLN A 95 33.46 2.96 5.93
N ILE A 96 33.01 3.16 7.17
CA ILE A 96 31.78 2.57 7.71
C ILE A 96 30.56 3.06 6.92
N ILE A 97 30.47 4.37 6.66
CA ILE A 97 29.38 4.97 5.86
C ILE A 97 29.31 4.30 4.49
N ARG A 98 30.44 4.21 3.77
CA ARG A 98 30.48 3.53 2.46
C ARG A 98 30.04 2.08 2.53
N GLN A 99 30.40 1.37 3.60
CA GLN A 99 30.00 -0.03 3.76
C GLN A 99 28.50 -0.17 4.06
N LEU A 100 27.94 0.74 4.84
CA LEU A 100 26.50 0.80 5.11
C LEU A 100 25.72 1.16 3.85
N GLU A 101 26.16 2.14 3.08
CA GLU A 101 25.55 2.51 1.79
C GLU A 101 25.51 1.31 0.83
N ASN A 102 26.63 0.61 0.66
CA ASN A 102 26.70 -0.61 -0.16
C ASN A 102 25.76 -1.72 0.34
N ASN A 103 25.63 -1.87 1.65
CA ASN A 103 24.73 -2.88 2.23
C ASN A 103 23.25 -2.51 2.03
N ILE A 104 22.92 -1.22 2.14
CA ILE A 104 21.57 -0.69 1.87
C ILE A 104 21.22 -0.92 0.41
N GLU A 105 22.11 -0.57 -0.51
CA GLU A 105 21.87 -0.74 -1.95
C GLU A 105 21.68 -2.22 -2.32
N LYS A 106 22.54 -3.12 -1.82
CA LYS A 106 22.36 -4.57 -1.98
C LYS A 106 21.02 -5.07 -1.45
N THR A 107 20.56 -4.52 -0.32
CA THR A 107 19.28 -4.90 0.28
C THR A 107 18.11 -4.39 -0.56
N MET A 108 18.18 -3.16 -1.07
CA MET A 108 17.17 -2.62 -1.99
C MET A 108 17.06 -3.43 -3.28
N VAL A 109 18.19 -3.84 -3.87
CA VAL A 109 18.19 -4.73 -5.04
C VAL A 109 17.51 -6.06 -4.70
N LYS A 110 17.82 -6.67 -3.55
CA LYS A 110 17.17 -7.92 -3.09
C LYS A 110 15.66 -7.76 -2.86
N ILE A 111 15.23 -6.64 -2.30
CA ILE A 111 13.80 -6.35 -2.11
C ILE A 111 13.10 -6.26 -3.46
N THR A 112 13.68 -5.50 -4.40
CA THR A 112 13.10 -5.30 -5.73
C THR A 112 13.02 -6.62 -6.50
N THR A 113 14.08 -7.45 -6.48
CA THR A 113 14.06 -8.76 -7.15
C THR A 113 13.07 -9.71 -6.50
N SER A 114 12.97 -9.72 -5.16
CA SER A 114 11.97 -10.51 -4.43
C SER A 114 10.54 -10.09 -4.78
N GLN A 115 10.27 -8.78 -4.86
CA GLN A 115 8.97 -8.26 -5.29
C GLN A 115 8.63 -8.68 -6.71
N ASN A 116 9.58 -8.61 -7.65
CA ASN A 116 9.37 -9.07 -9.03
C ASN A 116 9.08 -10.58 -9.08
N ILE A 117 9.81 -11.39 -8.31
CA ILE A 117 9.56 -12.83 -8.20
C ILE A 117 8.17 -13.09 -7.61
N HIS A 118 7.77 -12.36 -6.58
CA HIS A 118 6.46 -12.49 -5.96
C HIS A 118 5.33 -12.19 -6.95
N LEU A 119 5.43 -11.11 -7.73
CA LEU A 119 4.46 -10.77 -8.77
C LEU A 119 4.36 -11.87 -9.83
N LEU A 120 5.50 -12.42 -10.28
CA LEU A 120 5.54 -13.56 -11.20
C LEU A 120 4.81 -14.79 -10.65
N TYR A 121 4.99 -15.10 -9.35
CA TYR A 121 4.28 -16.21 -8.72
C TYR A 121 2.78 -15.95 -8.59
N LEU A 122 2.35 -14.71 -8.34
CA LEU A 122 0.94 -14.34 -8.33
C LEU A 122 0.30 -14.48 -9.71
N ASP A 123 0.98 -14.03 -10.76
CA ASP A 123 0.51 -14.16 -12.14
C ASP A 123 0.40 -15.64 -12.56
N LEU A 124 1.39 -16.45 -12.19
CA LEU A 124 1.36 -17.90 -12.42
C LEU A 124 0.19 -18.56 -11.67
N LEU A 125 -0.04 -18.17 -10.42
CA LEU A 125 -1.16 -18.69 -9.63
C LEU A 125 -2.51 -18.33 -10.25
N ASP A 126 -2.67 -17.09 -10.73
CA ASP A 126 -3.89 -16.66 -11.41
C ASP A 126 -4.12 -17.44 -12.71
N TYR A 127 -3.06 -17.63 -13.50
CA TYR A 127 -3.11 -18.47 -14.69
C TYR A 127 -3.53 -19.92 -14.36
N LEU A 128 -2.91 -20.54 -13.35
CA LEU A 128 -3.25 -21.90 -12.93
C LEU A 128 -4.70 -22.00 -12.43
N LYS A 129 -5.20 -20.99 -11.71
CA LYS A 129 -6.60 -20.93 -11.29
C LYS A 129 -7.55 -20.86 -12.48
N LYS A 130 -7.21 -20.07 -13.52
CA LYS A 130 -8.00 -20.00 -14.76
C LYS A 130 -8.03 -21.35 -15.50
N VAL A 131 -6.87 -22.02 -15.61
CA VAL A 131 -6.80 -23.37 -16.20
C VAL A 131 -7.62 -24.36 -15.38
N LEU A 132 -7.48 -24.32 -14.05
CA LEU A 132 -8.22 -25.19 -13.14
C LEU A 132 -9.74 -24.99 -13.26
N ALA A 133 -10.19 -23.75 -13.42
CA ALA A 133 -11.61 -23.44 -13.64
C ALA A 133 -12.16 -24.01 -14.96
N GLY A 134 -11.30 -24.30 -15.95
CA GLY A 134 -11.70 -24.92 -17.21
C GLY A 134 -11.89 -26.44 -17.14
N TYR A 135 -11.19 -27.14 -16.24
CA TYR A 135 -11.26 -28.60 -16.15
C TYR A 135 -12.66 -29.16 -15.85
N PRO A 136 -13.47 -28.59 -14.93
CA PRO A 136 -14.82 -29.09 -14.68
C PRO A 136 -15.69 -29.11 -15.95
N THR A 137 -15.62 -28.06 -16.76
CA THR A 137 -16.40 -27.98 -18.02
C THR A 137 -15.97 -29.05 -19.02
N GLU A 138 -14.67 -29.33 -19.12
CA GLU A 138 -14.17 -30.39 -20.00
C GLU A 138 -14.53 -31.78 -19.47
N LEU A 139 -14.50 -31.96 -18.15
CA LEU A 139 -14.92 -33.20 -17.48
C LEU A 139 -16.42 -33.45 -17.67
N ASP A 140 -17.26 -32.42 -17.57
CA ASP A 140 -18.70 -32.52 -17.82
C ASP A 140 -18.99 -32.97 -19.26
N LYS A 141 -18.26 -32.44 -20.25
CA LYS A 141 -18.39 -32.90 -21.66
C LYS A 141 -18.04 -34.37 -21.81
N LEU A 142 -16.93 -34.81 -21.21
CA LEU A 142 -16.50 -36.21 -21.22
C LEU A 142 -17.53 -37.11 -20.53
N GLN A 143 -18.06 -36.68 -19.37
CA GLN A 143 -19.07 -37.42 -18.63
C GLN A 143 -20.36 -37.56 -19.45
N ASN A 144 -20.83 -36.50 -20.08
CA ASN A 144 -22.02 -36.54 -20.94
C ASN A 144 -21.82 -37.49 -22.12
N LEU A 145 -20.64 -37.46 -22.76
CA LEU A 145 -20.32 -38.36 -23.87
C LEU A 145 -20.33 -39.84 -23.42
N VAL A 146 -19.83 -40.14 -22.22
CA VAL A 146 -19.90 -41.49 -21.64
C VAL A 146 -21.34 -41.92 -21.40
N VAL A 147 -22.18 -41.02 -20.86
CA VAL A 147 -23.61 -41.29 -20.64
C VAL A 147 -24.31 -41.59 -21.96
N ASP A 148 -24.04 -40.80 -23.01
CA ASP A 148 -24.60 -41.01 -24.35
C ASP A 148 -24.22 -42.38 -24.90
N TYR A 149 -22.93 -42.77 -24.84
CA TYR A 149 -22.49 -44.10 -25.28
C TYR A 149 -23.07 -45.24 -24.45
N CYS A 150 -23.22 -45.07 -23.14
CA CYS A 150 -23.86 -46.07 -22.29
C CYS A 150 -25.35 -46.25 -22.66
N SER A 151 -26.04 -45.15 -22.99
CA SER A 151 -27.45 -45.20 -23.43
C SER A 151 -27.58 -45.92 -24.77
N GLU A 152 -26.75 -45.59 -25.76
CA GLU A 152 -26.74 -46.23 -27.08
C GLU A 152 -26.45 -47.73 -26.97
N LEU A 153 -25.49 -48.11 -26.11
CA LEU A 153 -25.17 -49.52 -25.86
C LEU A 153 -26.34 -50.27 -25.20
N SER A 154 -27.05 -49.63 -24.25
CA SER A 154 -28.23 -50.21 -23.62
C SER A 154 -29.34 -50.43 -24.64
N ASP A 155 -29.62 -49.43 -25.50
CA ASP A 155 -30.63 -49.52 -26.55
C ASP A 155 -30.31 -50.66 -27.52
N MET A 156 -29.05 -50.77 -27.95
CA MET A 156 -28.60 -51.88 -28.78
C MET A 156 -28.72 -53.25 -28.09
N THR A 157 -28.48 -53.31 -26.78
CA THR A 157 -28.62 -54.55 -26.00
C THR A 157 -30.08 -55.00 -25.93
N VAL A 158 -31.00 -54.05 -25.72
CA VAL A 158 -32.46 -54.32 -25.75
C VAL A 158 -32.88 -54.79 -27.14
N MET A 159 -32.45 -54.10 -28.21
CA MET A 159 -32.74 -54.51 -29.58
C MET A 159 -32.23 -55.92 -29.90
N SER A 160 -31.04 -56.28 -29.42
CA SER A 160 -30.47 -57.62 -29.58
C SER A 160 -31.32 -58.68 -28.85
N GLN A 161 -31.73 -58.39 -27.62
CA GLN A 161 -32.57 -59.28 -26.83
C GLN A 161 -33.95 -59.49 -27.47
N ASP A 162 -34.56 -58.42 -27.98
CA ASP A 162 -35.82 -58.48 -28.71
C ASP A 162 -35.69 -59.30 -29.99
N ALA A 163 -34.60 -59.13 -30.75
CA ALA A 163 -34.32 -59.92 -31.94
C ALA A 163 -34.17 -61.41 -31.62
N ILE A 164 -33.51 -61.77 -30.51
CA ILE A 164 -33.40 -63.15 -30.02
C ILE A 164 -34.79 -63.69 -29.65
N MET A 165 -35.58 -62.94 -28.88
CA MET A 165 -36.93 -63.34 -28.49
C MET A 165 -37.84 -63.57 -29.70
N ILE A 166 -37.86 -62.65 -30.67
CA ILE A 166 -38.64 -62.79 -31.90
C ILE A 166 -38.20 -64.05 -32.64
N THR A 167 -36.89 -64.28 -32.75
CA THR A 167 -36.36 -65.46 -33.44
C THR A 167 -36.78 -66.76 -32.74
N ASP A 168 -36.76 -66.81 -31.42
CA ASP A 168 -37.16 -67.99 -30.66
C ASP A 168 -38.68 -68.23 -30.69
N GLU A 169 -39.48 -67.17 -30.64
CA GLU A 169 -40.94 -67.26 -30.81
C GLU A 169 -41.31 -67.74 -32.21
N VAL A 170 -40.63 -67.24 -33.26
CA VAL A 170 -40.80 -67.74 -34.64
C VAL A 170 -40.44 -69.22 -34.72
N LYS A 171 -39.28 -69.64 -34.20
CA LYS A 171 -38.87 -71.06 -34.18
C LYS A 171 -39.89 -71.95 -33.46
N LYS A 172 -40.43 -71.49 -32.33
CA LYS A 172 -41.45 -72.21 -31.57
C LYS A 172 -42.76 -72.35 -32.36
N ASN A 173 -43.22 -71.27 -32.98
CA ASN A 173 -44.42 -71.27 -33.81
C ASN A 173 -44.27 -72.18 -35.03
N THR A 174 -43.13 -72.14 -35.73
CA THR A 174 -42.86 -73.08 -36.84
C THR A 174 -42.90 -74.54 -36.39
N ARG A 175 -42.26 -74.89 -35.26
CA ARG A 175 -42.32 -76.27 -34.72
C ARG A 175 -43.74 -76.69 -34.35
N GLN A 176 -44.53 -75.79 -33.79
CA GLN A 176 -45.91 -76.08 -33.42
C GLN A 176 -46.79 -76.27 -34.66
N GLU A 177 -46.67 -75.40 -35.66
CA GLU A 177 -47.35 -75.53 -36.94
C GLU A 177 -46.97 -76.84 -37.65
N GLU A 178 -45.69 -77.19 -37.70
CA GLU A 178 -45.20 -78.47 -38.24
C GLU A 178 -45.82 -79.67 -37.50
N ALA A 179 -45.85 -79.66 -36.17
CA ALA A 179 -46.44 -80.74 -35.39
C ALA A 179 -47.95 -80.88 -35.65
N THR A 180 -48.69 -79.76 -35.73
CA THR A 180 -50.12 -79.78 -36.06
C THR A 180 -50.36 -80.27 -37.49
N PHE A 181 -49.48 -79.92 -38.43
CA PHE A 181 -49.54 -80.38 -39.81
C PHE A 181 -49.30 -81.90 -39.89
N ILE A 182 -48.28 -82.42 -39.21
CA ILE A 182 -48.01 -83.87 -39.13
C ILE A 182 -49.20 -84.60 -38.49
N ALA A 183 -49.77 -84.08 -37.41
CA ALA A 183 -50.93 -84.67 -36.76
C ALA A 183 -52.16 -84.71 -37.68
N LYS A 184 -52.46 -83.60 -38.38
CA LYS A 184 -53.53 -83.54 -39.40
C LYS A 184 -53.29 -84.54 -40.54
N ARG A 185 -52.05 -84.66 -41.01
CA ARG A 185 -51.66 -85.64 -42.03
C ARG A 185 -51.86 -87.08 -41.55
N ARG A 186 -51.38 -87.42 -40.35
CA ARG A 186 -51.58 -88.75 -39.74
C ARG A 186 -53.07 -89.08 -39.59
N ALA A 187 -53.87 -88.16 -39.05
CA ALA A 187 -55.31 -88.36 -38.91
C ALA A 187 -56.01 -88.60 -40.26
N ARG A 188 -55.60 -87.88 -41.32
CA ARG A 188 -56.09 -88.11 -42.69
C ARG A 188 -55.70 -89.49 -43.21
N GLU A 189 -54.46 -89.91 -42.99
CA GLU A 189 -53.93 -91.20 -43.42
C GLU A 189 -54.58 -92.37 -42.66
N ASP A 190 -54.82 -92.21 -41.36
CA ASP A 190 -55.57 -93.17 -40.55
C ASP A 190 -57.01 -93.31 -41.04
N ARG A 191 -57.68 -92.20 -41.35
CA ARG A 191 -59.03 -92.22 -41.94
C ARG A 191 -59.05 -92.93 -43.31
N LEU A 192 -58.03 -92.70 -44.14
CA LEU A 192 -57.88 -93.39 -45.43
C LEU A 192 -57.65 -94.89 -45.23
N ASN A 193 -56.79 -95.28 -44.29
CA ASN A 193 -56.53 -96.67 -43.95
C ASN A 193 -57.76 -97.37 -43.36
N GLN A 194 -58.57 -96.68 -42.56
CA GLN A 194 -59.85 -97.20 -42.09
C GLN A 194 -60.80 -97.47 -43.25
N GLN A 195 -60.91 -96.55 -44.22
CA GLN A 195 -61.71 -96.76 -45.43
C GLN A 195 -61.18 -97.93 -46.28
N LYS A 196 -59.87 -98.04 -46.49
CA LYS A 196 -59.26 -99.18 -47.18
C LYS A 196 -59.57 -100.51 -46.50
N LYS A 197 -59.45 -100.59 -45.18
CA LYS A 197 -59.81 -101.80 -44.41
C LYS A 197 -61.29 -102.18 -44.57
N LEU A 198 -62.19 -101.21 -44.67
CA LEU A 198 -63.61 -101.48 -44.94
C LEU A 198 -63.80 -102.03 -46.36
N ILE A 199 -63.10 -101.50 -47.36
CA ILE A 199 -63.09 -102.00 -48.74
C ILE A 199 -62.52 -103.42 -48.79
N ASP A 200 -61.39 -103.69 -48.15
CA ASP A 200 -60.79 -105.02 -48.07
C ASP A 200 -61.72 -106.03 -47.37
N LYS A 201 -62.46 -105.59 -46.33
CA LYS A 201 -63.51 -106.39 -45.68
C LYS A 201 -64.69 -106.70 -46.60
N ILE A 202 -65.06 -105.78 -47.49
CA ILE A 202 -66.09 -106.02 -48.51
C ILE A 202 -65.58 -107.07 -49.51
N HIS A 203 -64.36 -106.91 -50.03
CA HIS A 203 -63.76 -107.87 -50.95
C HIS A 203 -63.55 -109.25 -50.32
N THR A 204 -63.13 -109.33 -49.06
CA THR A 204 -63.00 -110.63 -48.36
C THR A 204 -64.35 -111.28 -48.04
N LYS A 205 -65.41 -110.50 -47.79
CA LYS A 205 -66.78 -111.03 -47.67
C LYS A 205 -67.36 -111.53 -49.00
N GLU A 206 -66.99 -110.91 -50.13
CA GLU A 206 -67.28 -111.44 -51.48
C GLU A 206 -66.55 -112.77 -51.73
N THR A 207 -65.32 -112.95 -51.22
CA THR A 207 -64.56 -114.21 -51.40
C THR A 207 -64.92 -115.29 -50.37
N SER A 208 -65.51 -114.94 -49.21
CA SER A 208 -65.81 -115.88 -48.12
C SER A 208 -67.28 -116.30 -48.02
N GLU A 209 -68.10 -116.06 -49.06
CA GLU A 209 -69.50 -116.49 -49.10
C GLU A 209 -69.66 -117.98 -49.49
N LYS A 210 -68.89 -118.87 -48.87
CA LYS A 210 -69.23 -120.30 -48.75
C LYS A 210 -68.75 -120.84 -47.40
N TYR A 211 -69.74 -121.34 -46.64
CA TYR A 211 -69.67 -122.16 -45.43
C TYR A 211 -69.68 -121.45 -44.06
N LEU A 212 -70.86 -121.49 -43.41
CA LEU A 212 -71.08 -121.58 -41.96
C LEU A 212 -71.16 -123.09 -41.58
N PRO A 213 -70.87 -123.56 -40.33
CA PRO A 213 -71.79 -123.43 -39.18
C PRO A 213 -71.12 -123.35 -37.77
N GLY A 214 -71.81 -122.82 -36.74
CA GLY A 214 -72.30 -123.52 -35.50
C GLY A 214 -71.20 -123.84 -34.46
N ARG A 215 -71.32 -123.80 -33.12
CA ARG A 215 -72.36 -123.69 -32.06
C ARG A 215 -71.62 -123.46 -30.70
N ASP A 216 -72.17 -122.71 -29.75
CA ASP A 216 -72.66 -123.10 -28.39
C ASP A 216 -71.69 -123.58 -27.27
N LEU A 217 -71.96 -123.14 -26.02
CA LEU A 217 -71.56 -123.64 -24.67
C LEU A 217 -70.13 -123.25 -24.19
N ASP A 218 -69.82 -122.80 -22.96
CA ASP A 218 -70.47 -122.79 -21.64
C ASP A 218 -69.89 -121.69 -20.70
N PHE A 219 -70.70 -121.24 -19.75
CA PHE A 219 -70.41 -120.49 -18.50
C PHE A 219 -69.69 -121.41 -17.46
N PRO A 220 -69.33 -121.05 -16.18
CA PRO A 220 -69.35 -119.77 -15.43
C PRO A 220 -68.18 -119.52 -14.40
N SER A 221 -68.20 -118.32 -13.81
CA SER A 221 -68.13 -118.00 -12.35
C SER A 221 -66.86 -118.08 -11.46
N ASN A 222 -66.68 -116.95 -10.73
CA ASN A 222 -66.42 -116.80 -9.28
C ASN A 222 -65.07 -117.32 -8.72
N LEU A 223 -64.49 -116.85 -7.61
CA LEU A 223 -64.94 -116.09 -6.44
C LEU A 223 -63.69 -115.47 -5.77
N MET A 224 -63.92 -114.45 -4.95
CA MET A 224 -63.08 -113.91 -3.86
C MET A 224 -62.06 -114.87 -3.21
N ASN A 225 -60.89 -114.36 -2.82
CA ASN A 225 -60.58 -114.09 -1.40
C ASN A 225 -59.14 -113.57 -1.20
N THR A 226 -59.05 -112.63 -0.26
CA THR A 226 -57.86 -112.25 0.51
C THR A 226 -57.16 -113.46 1.13
N GLU A 227 -55.83 -113.53 1.05
CA GLU A 227 -55.02 -113.86 2.23
C GLU A 227 -53.52 -113.61 2.03
N THR A 228 -52.94 -113.11 3.11
CA THR A 228 -51.52 -112.87 3.39
C THR A 228 -50.64 -114.09 3.09
N THR A 229 -49.60 -113.90 2.27
CA THR A 229 -48.50 -114.86 2.17
C THR A 229 -47.14 -114.16 2.15
N ARG A 230 -46.29 -114.64 3.06
CA ARG A 230 -44.89 -114.27 3.26
C ARG A 230 -44.09 -114.47 1.97
N VAL A 231 -43.43 -113.43 1.47
CA VAL A 231 -42.48 -113.56 0.37
C VAL A 231 -41.06 -113.71 0.92
N LYS A 232 -40.65 -114.97 0.92
CA LYS A 232 -39.31 -115.54 0.77
C LYS A 232 -38.33 -114.59 0.04
N LYS A 233 -37.12 -114.41 0.60
CA LYS A 233 -36.00 -113.64 0.01
C LYS A 233 -35.89 -113.91 -1.49
N ARG A 234 -36.19 -112.89 -2.30
CA ARG A 234 -36.01 -112.86 -3.75
C ARG A 234 -34.56 -112.48 -4.03
N ALA A 235 -33.87 -113.24 -4.88
CA ALA A 235 -32.56 -112.84 -5.38
C ALA A 235 -32.70 -111.52 -6.17
N PRO A 236 -31.74 -110.58 -6.05
CA PRO A 236 -31.85 -109.26 -6.66
C PRO A 236 -31.99 -109.42 -8.18
N SER A 237 -33.02 -108.79 -8.75
CA SER A 237 -33.18 -108.76 -10.20
C SER A 237 -32.12 -107.86 -10.83
N VAL A 238 -31.83 -108.05 -12.12
CA VAL A 238 -30.87 -107.20 -12.87
C VAL A 238 -31.21 -105.71 -12.75
N VAL A 239 -32.50 -105.38 -12.65
CA VAL A 239 -33.01 -104.01 -12.47
C VAL A 239 -32.66 -103.45 -11.08
N ASP A 240 -32.65 -104.29 -10.04
CA ASP A 240 -32.29 -103.88 -8.68
C ASP A 240 -30.79 -103.57 -8.57
N MET A 241 -29.94 -104.32 -9.28
CA MET A 241 -28.50 -104.05 -9.33
C MET A 241 -28.19 -102.73 -10.05
N GLU A 242 -28.81 -102.47 -11.20
CA GLU A 242 -28.64 -101.20 -11.92
C GLU A 242 -29.10 -99.99 -11.10
N TYR A 243 -30.22 -100.14 -10.38
CA TYR A 243 -30.71 -99.11 -9.46
C TYR A 243 -29.70 -98.83 -8.35
N GLN A 244 -29.16 -99.89 -7.73
CA GLN A 244 -28.20 -99.75 -6.62
C GLN A 244 -26.85 -99.14 -7.07
N THR A 245 -26.38 -99.45 -8.29
CA THR A 245 -25.21 -98.79 -8.89
C THR A 245 -25.45 -97.30 -9.11
N LYS A 246 -26.63 -96.91 -9.63
CA LYS A 246 -26.99 -95.50 -9.83
C LYS A 246 -27.05 -94.73 -8.51
N VAL A 247 -27.67 -95.31 -7.48
CA VAL A 247 -27.76 -94.71 -6.15
C VAL A 247 -26.36 -94.52 -5.54
N THR A 248 -25.49 -95.52 -5.65
CA THR A 248 -24.12 -95.43 -5.11
C THR A 248 -23.29 -94.36 -5.84
N ALA A 249 -23.41 -94.29 -7.17
CA ALA A 249 -22.73 -93.26 -7.96
C ALA A 249 -23.22 -91.83 -7.61
N LEU A 250 -24.52 -91.67 -7.37
CA LEU A 250 -25.09 -90.39 -6.94
C LEU A 250 -24.59 -89.98 -5.55
N VAL A 251 -24.56 -90.93 -4.61
CA VAL A 251 -24.03 -90.69 -3.25
C VAL A 251 -22.55 -90.30 -3.27
N GLU A 252 -21.73 -90.98 -4.06
CA GLU A 252 -20.31 -90.61 -4.20
C GLU A 252 -20.11 -89.25 -4.88
N LYS A 253 -20.98 -88.88 -5.84
CA LYS A 253 -20.99 -87.53 -6.42
C LYS A 253 -21.34 -86.45 -5.40
N VAL A 254 -22.33 -86.71 -4.54
CA VAL A 254 -22.70 -85.77 -3.46
C VAL A 254 -21.56 -85.67 -2.45
N LYS A 255 -20.97 -86.80 -2.07
CA LYS A 255 -19.84 -86.87 -1.14
C LYS A 255 -18.63 -86.07 -1.64
N SER A 256 -18.28 -86.19 -2.92
CA SER A 256 -17.17 -85.42 -3.51
C SER A 256 -17.48 -83.93 -3.65
N THR A 257 -18.72 -83.57 -4.00
CA THR A 257 -19.17 -82.17 -4.11
C THR A 257 -19.14 -81.46 -2.76
N VAL A 258 -19.65 -82.13 -1.72
CA VAL A 258 -19.70 -81.62 -0.34
C VAL A 258 -18.35 -81.84 0.38
N GLN A 259 -17.37 -82.46 -0.30
CA GLN A 259 -16.01 -82.77 0.13
C GLN A 259 -15.91 -83.60 1.42
N CYS A 260 -16.91 -84.44 1.74
CA CYS A 260 -16.92 -85.24 2.96
C CYS A 260 -16.37 -86.65 2.73
N SER A 261 -15.93 -87.31 3.81
CA SER A 261 -15.33 -88.66 3.71
C SER A 261 -16.37 -89.76 3.87
N HIS A 262 -17.36 -89.55 4.75
CA HIS A 262 -18.45 -90.49 5.00
C HIS A 262 -19.83 -89.92 4.65
N ILE A 263 -20.77 -90.80 4.29
CA ILE A 263 -22.14 -90.42 3.93
C ILE A 263 -22.89 -89.74 5.08
N TRP A 264 -22.58 -90.13 6.32
CA TRP A 264 -23.19 -89.58 7.53
C TRP A 264 -22.80 -88.11 7.78
N ASP A 265 -21.69 -87.65 7.20
CA ASP A 265 -21.20 -86.28 7.36
C ASP A 265 -21.88 -85.28 6.43
N ILE A 266 -22.56 -85.77 5.37
CA ILE A 266 -23.22 -84.92 4.36
C ILE A 266 -24.23 -83.97 5.02
N ALA A 267 -25.07 -84.52 5.91
CA ALA A 267 -26.08 -83.73 6.62
C ALA A 267 -25.44 -82.65 7.52
N GLY A 268 -24.33 -82.99 8.20
CA GLY A 268 -23.60 -82.06 9.06
C GLY A 268 -22.96 -80.90 8.27
N ARG A 269 -22.43 -81.18 7.07
CA ARG A 269 -21.86 -80.13 6.20
C ARG A 269 -22.90 -79.21 5.59
N PHE A 270 -24.04 -79.74 5.17
CA PHE A 270 -25.16 -78.89 4.74
C PHE A 270 -25.68 -78.01 5.88
N LEU A 271 -25.75 -78.55 7.10
CA LEU A 271 -26.14 -77.74 8.26
C LEU A 271 -25.09 -76.65 8.57
N ALA A 272 -23.80 -76.98 8.51
CA ALA A 272 -22.74 -75.98 8.68
C ALA A 272 -22.76 -74.90 7.59
N GLN A 273 -22.97 -75.30 6.32
CA GLN A 273 -23.10 -74.38 5.19
C GLN A 273 -24.30 -73.45 5.38
N LYS A 274 -25.45 -74.01 5.80
CA LYS A 274 -26.65 -73.22 6.10
C LYS A 274 -26.40 -72.23 7.24
N ASN A 275 -25.74 -72.63 8.31
CA ASN A 275 -25.39 -71.72 9.40
C ASN A 275 -24.42 -70.60 8.95
N THR A 276 -23.46 -70.92 8.07
CA THR A 276 -22.57 -69.90 7.50
C THR A 276 -23.30 -68.94 6.57
N GLU A 277 -24.27 -69.44 5.80
CA GLU A 277 -25.14 -68.64 4.94
C GLU A 277 -26.00 -67.68 5.78
N GLU A 278 -26.70 -68.18 6.79
CA GLU A 278 -27.49 -67.37 7.72
C GLU A 278 -26.63 -66.31 8.43
N ASN A 279 -25.41 -66.64 8.84
CA ASN A 279 -24.50 -65.67 9.47
C ASN A 279 -23.98 -64.61 8.48
N LEU A 280 -23.73 -64.98 7.22
CA LEU A 280 -23.35 -64.02 6.19
C LEU A 280 -24.51 -63.10 5.81
N GLU A 281 -25.73 -63.62 5.77
CA GLU A 281 -26.95 -62.85 5.54
C GLU A 281 -27.14 -61.81 6.66
N LEU A 282 -26.99 -62.20 7.93
CA LEU A 282 -27.02 -61.26 9.05
C LEU A 282 -25.93 -60.19 8.95
N GLN A 283 -24.71 -60.55 8.55
CA GLN A 283 -23.62 -59.57 8.35
C GLN A 283 -23.89 -58.62 7.17
N MET A 284 -24.53 -59.12 6.12
CA MET A 284 -24.95 -58.29 4.99
C MET A 284 -26.00 -57.27 5.43
N ASP A 285 -27.00 -57.70 6.19
CA ASP A 285 -28.05 -56.83 6.74
C ASP A 285 -27.46 -55.75 7.66
N ASP A 286 -26.52 -56.12 8.54
CA ASP A 286 -25.80 -55.16 9.40
C ASP A 286 -24.99 -54.14 8.59
N CYS A 287 -24.28 -54.60 7.55
CA CYS A 287 -23.53 -53.70 6.66
C CYS A 287 -24.45 -52.75 5.89
N GLU A 288 -25.59 -53.24 5.42
CA GLU A 288 -26.60 -52.43 4.74
C GLU A 288 -27.24 -51.41 5.69
N GLY A 289 -27.52 -51.81 6.94
CA GLY A 289 -27.95 -50.90 8.00
C GLY A 289 -26.92 -49.79 8.28
N GLN A 290 -25.64 -50.11 8.36
CA GLN A 290 -24.58 -49.11 8.53
C GLN A 290 -24.46 -48.18 7.31
N ARG A 291 -24.58 -48.72 6.09
CA ARG A 291 -24.54 -47.93 4.85
C ARG A 291 -25.66 -46.89 4.80
N THR A 292 -26.89 -47.29 5.12
CA THR A 292 -28.04 -46.38 5.12
C THR A 292 -27.93 -45.30 6.20
N GLN A 293 -27.41 -45.64 7.38
CA GLN A 293 -27.15 -44.65 8.44
C GLN A 293 -26.06 -43.64 8.04
N LEU A 294 -24.96 -44.11 7.45
CA LEU A 294 -23.89 -43.24 6.95
C LEU A 294 -24.37 -42.33 5.81
N GLU A 295 -25.19 -42.84 4.90
CA GLU A 295 -25.77 -42.05 3.82
C GLU A 295 -26.71 -40.96 4.36
N ALA A 296 -27.53 -41.27 5.37
CA ALA A 296 -28.38 -40.29 6.03
C ALA A 296 -27.55 -39.21 6.75
N LEU A 297 -26.47 -39.61 7.43
CA LEU A 297 -25.56 -38.69 8.09
C LEU A 297 -24.83 -37.79 7.08
N MET A 298 -24.39 -38.35 5.95
CA MET A 298 -23.76 -37.61 4.86
C MET A 298 -24.71 -36.54 4.31
N LYS A 299 -25.97 -36.90 3.99
CA LYS A 299 -26.99 -35.93 3.53
C LYS A 299 -27.25 -34.82 4.56
N LYS A 300 -27.26 -35.16 5.86
CA LYS A 300 -27.40 -34.16 6.94
C LYS A 300 -26.19 -33.22 7.00
N LEU A 301 -24.98 -33.75 6.92
CA LEU A 301 -23.75 -32.94 6.91
C LEU A 301 -23.63 -32.09 5.65
N GLU A 302 -24.06 -32.59 4.49
CA GLU A 302 -24.13 -31.80 3.25
C GLU A 302 -25.12 -30.64 3.37
N LEU A 303 -26.28 -30.88 3.98
CA LEU A 303 -27.24 -29.82 4.30
C LEU A 303 -26.64 -28.81 5.27
N GLU A 304 -25.99 -29.25 6.34
CA GLU A 304 -25.32 -28.39 7.32
C GLU A 304 -24.18 -27.59 6.68
N GLN A 305 -23.39 -28.21 5.80
CA GLN A 305 -22.34 -27.54 5.04
C GLN A 305 -22.92 -26.52 4.08
N ALA A 306 -24.01 -26.83 3.37
CA ALA A 306 -24.70 -25.87 2.52
C ALA A 306 -25.27 -24.71 3.36
N LEU A 307 -25.84 -25.00 4.52
CA LEU A 307 -26.25 -23.98 5.48
C LEU A 307 -25.04 -23.16 5.95
N LEU A 308 -23.89 -23.73 6.28
CA LEU A 308 -22.72 -22.93 6.70
C LEU A 308 -22.10 -22.14 5.55
N LYS A 309 -22.09 -22.69 4.33
CA LYS A 309 -21.53 -22.09 3.12
C LYS A 309 -22.40 -20.94 2.60
N PHE A 310 -23.71 -21.01 2.76
CA PHE A 310 -24.66 -20.04 2.20
C PHE A 310 -25.46 -19.27 3.27
N HIS A 311 -25.61 -19.80 4.48
CA HIS A 311 -26.03 -19.08 5.69
C HIS A 311 -24.83 -18.73 6.58
N HIS A 312 -23.98 -17.86 6.06
CA HIS A 312 -23.55 -16.71 6.86
C HIS A 312 -24.45 -15.52 6.48
N THR A 313 -25.74 -15.61 6.82
CA THR A 313 -26.69 -14.52 6.58
C THR A 313 -27.31 -14.04 7.88
N PRO A 314 -26.95 -12.83 8.34
CA PRO A 314 -27.97 -11.87 8.65
C PRO A 314 -28.51 -11.35 7.30
N SER A 315 -29.78 -11.68 7.01
CA SER A 315 -30.66 -11.24 5.90
C SER A 315 -30.13 -10.14 4.96
N SER A 316 -30.42 -10.23 3.66
CA SER A 316 -30.04 -9.24 2.63
C SER A 316 -30.42 -7.77 2.95
N VAL A 317 -31.36 -7.53 3.87
CA VAL A 317 -31.67 -6.20 4.43
C VAL A 317 -30.60 -5.72 5.41
N SER A 318 -30.06 -6.64 6.22
CA SER A 318 -28.94 -6.42 7.12
C SER A 318 -27.67 -6.04 6.36
N PHE A 319 -27.37 -6.70 5.23
CA PHE A 319 -26.13 -6.42 4.50
C PHE A 319 -26.13 -5.00 3.92
N LYS A 320 -27.22 -4.57 3.27
CA LYS A 320 -27.34 -3.18 2.79
C LYS A 320 -27.33 -2.16 3.93
N SER A 321 -27.92 -2.50 5.08
CA SER A 321 -27.91 -1.65 6.28
C SER A 321 -26.50 -1.54 6.90
N ILE A 322 -25.77 -2.64 7.00
CA ILE A 322 -24.40 -2.72 7.48
C ILE A 322 -23.46 -2.00 6.52
N GLU A 323 -23.60 -2.22 5.21
CA GLU A 323 -22.86 -1.52 4.17
C GLU A 323 -23.08 0.00 4.25
N LYS A 324 -24.33 0.44 4.42
CA LYS A 324 -24.65 1.85 4.61
C LYS A 324 -24.04 2.41 5.90
N LYS A 325 -24.09 1.66 7.02
CA LYS A 325 -23.44 2.06 8.28
C LYS A 325 -21.92 2.16 8.12
N MET A 326 -21.28 1.18 7.49
CA MET A 326 -19.85 1.19 7.21
C MET A 326 -19.45 2.35 6.29
N LYS A 327 -20.22 2.62 5.23
CA LYS A 327 -20.00 3.80 4.37
C LYS A 327 -20.17 5.11 5.13
N ASN A 328 -21.13 5.19 6.05
CA ASN A 328 -21.31 6.39 6.88
C ASN A 328 -20.15 6.58 7.86
N MET A 329 -19.72 5.51 8.55
CA MET A 329 -18.54 5.56 9.43
C MET A 329 -17.27 5.90 8.66
N LEU A 330 -17.10 5.35 7.46
CA LEU A 330 -15.97 5.68 6.59
C LEU A 330 -15.96 7.16 6.22
N LYS A 331 -17.12 7.71 5.82
CA LYS A 331 -17.24 9.15 5.53
C LYS A 331 -16.95 10.00 6.75
N GLU A 332 -17.45 9.61 7.93
CA GLU A 332 -17.18 10.32 9.18
C GLU A 332 -15.69 10.32 9.51
N GLU A 333 -15.04 9.16 9.45
CA GLU A 333 -13.59 9.03 9.66
C GLU A 333 -12.77 9.78 8.60
N GLU A 334 -13.20 9.79 7.33
CA GLU A 334 -12.57 10.61 6.29
C GLU A 334 -12.69 12.10 6.59
N THR A 335 -13.87 12.58 7.05
CA THR A 335 -14.03 13.99 7.45
C THR A 335 -13.18 14.34 8.67
N ARG A 336 -13.09 13.43 9.64
CA ARG A 336 -12.24 13.58 10.84
C ARG A 336 -10.76 13.63 10.47
N LEU A 337 -10.34 12.74 9.56
CA LEU A 337 -8.98 12.70 9.02
C LEU A 337 -8.65 13.99 8.28
N GLN A 338 -9.54 14.46 7.40
CA GLN A 338 -9.33 15.71 6.68
C GLN A 338 -9.28 16.92 7.61
N LEU A 339 -10.10 16.96 8.66
CA LEU A 339 -10.05 18.02 9.67
C LEU A 339 -8.71 17.99 10.43
N ALA A 340 -8.25 16.81 10.84
CA ALA A 340 -6.96 16.63 11.50
C ALA A 340 -5.79 17.07 10.58
N HIS A 341 -5.82 16.73 9.30
CA HIS A 341 -4.84 17.19 8.32
C HIS A 341 -4.84 18.71 8.17
N ARG A 342 -6.02 19.33 8.02
CA ARG A 342 -6.13 20.80 7.94
C ARG A 342 -5.55 21.47 9.18
N ASN A 343 -5.82 20.91 10.37
CA ASN A 343 -5.27 21.43 11.62
C ASN A 343 -3.75 21.25 11.68
N LEU A 344 -3.22 20.09 11.30
CA LEU A 344 -1.78 19.84 11.24
C LEU A 344 -1.08 20.81 10.28
N THR A 345 -1.61 21.01 9.08
CA THR A 345 -1.06 21.97 8.12
C THR A 345 -1.05 23.39 8.66
N LYS A 346 -2.13 23.82 9.32
CA LYS A 346 -2.17 25.14 10.00
C LYS A 346 -1.12 25.24 11.09
N SER A 347 -0.96 24.22 11.93
CA SER A 347 0.06 24.19 12.99
C SER A 347 1.47 24.19 12.42
N GLN A 348 1.73 23.48 11.31
CA GLN A 348 3.01 23.50 10.61
C GLN A 348 3.33 24.88 10.01
N GLN A 349 2.34 25.52 9.37
CA GLN A 349 2.50 26.89 8.86
C GLN A 349 2.77 27.89 9.98
N LEU A 350 2.07 27.76 11.12
CA LEU A 350 2.30 28.60 12.29
C LEU A 350 3.70 28.38 12.86
N LEU A 351 4.15 27.13 13.00
CA LEU A 351 5.49 26.80 13.46
C LEU A 351 6.56 27.40 12.55
N LEU A 352 6.41 27.27 11.23
CA LEU A 352 7.33 27.84 10.26
C LEU A 352 7.36 29.37 10.33
N THR A 353 6.19 30.01 10.51
CA THR A 353 6.09 31.46 10.71
C THR A 353 6.82 31.92 11.98
N ILE A 354 6.63 31.18 13.09
CA ILE A 354 7.33 31.45 14.36
C ILE A 354 8.83 31.27 14.19
N GLN A 355 9.28 30.18 13.57
CA GLN A 355 10.69 29.90 13.33
C GLN A 355 11.33 31.01 12.48
N MET A 356 10.68 31.40 11.38
CA MET A 356 11.14 32.52 10.56
C MET A 356 11.17 33.84 11.34
N GLY A 357 10.18 34.09 12.21
CA GLY A 357 10.14 35.26 13.09
C GLY A 357 11.33 35.30 14.06
N ILE A 358 11.62 34.16 14.70
CA ILE A 358 12.77 34.01 15.61
C ILE A 358 14.09 34.16 14.85
N ASP A 359 14.23 33.54 13.69
CA ASP A 359 15.43 33.65 12.86
C ASP A 359 15.67 35.10 12.40
N ASN A 360 14.63 35.80 11.97
CA ASN A 360 14.71 37.21 11.59
C ASN A 360 15.10 38.10 12.78
N LEU A 361 14.54 37.85 13.97
CA LEU A 361 14.88 38.58 15.18
C LEU A 361 16.35 38.32 15.57
N TYR A 362 16.76 37.05 15.55
CA TYR A 362 18.13 36.63 15.82
C TYR A 362 19.13 37.35 14.91
N VAL A 363 18.93 37.32 13.59
CA VAL A 363 19.82 37.98 12.62
C VAL A 363 19.94 39.50 12.91
N ARG A 364 18.85 40.17 13.29
CA ARG A 364 18.89 41.61 13.63
C ARG A 364 19.66 41.90 14.92
N LEU A 365 19.61 41.00 15.90
CA LEU A 365 20.21 41.18 17.22
C LEU A 365 21.66 40.67 17.30
N VAL A 366 22.11 39.78 16.40
CA VAL A 366 23.49 39.24 16.39
C VAL A 366 24.53 40.37 16.32
N GLY A 367 24.27 41.45 15.57
CA GLY A 367 25.21 42.56 15.40
C GLY A 367 25.40 43.47 16.63
N ILE A 368 24.64 43.28 17.71
CA ILE A 368 24.68 44.12 18.91
C ILE A 368 25.70 43.55 19.89
N THR A 369 26.75 44.31 20.21
CA THR A 369 27.80 43.90 21.15
C THR A 369 27.38 44.15 22.60
N LEU A 370 27.34 43.09 23.42
CA LEU A 370 27.09 43.23 24.86
C LEU A 370 28.37 43.63 25.61
N PRO A 371 28.27 44.38 26.73
CA PRO A 371 29.40 44.68 27.59
C PRO A 371 29.97 43.40 28.21
N ALA A 372 31.30 43.29 28.27
CA ALA A 372 32.08 42.10 28.64
C ALA A 372 31.84 41.51 30.05
N THR A 373 30.84 41.99 30.79
CA THR A 373 30.47 41.52 32.14
C THR A 373 29.38 40.44 32.12
N GLN A 374 28.65 40.30 31.01
CA GLN A 374 27.72 39.18 30.81
C GLN A 374 28.41 38.18 29.87
N GLU A 375 28.78 37.00 30.38
CA GLU A 375 29.30 35.91 29.55
C GLU A 375 28.31 35.63 28.42
N GLU A 376 28.72 35.92 27.18
CA GLU A 376 27.97 35.55 25.99
C GLU A 376 28.03 34.02 25.92
N ALA A 377 26.96 33.36 26.40
CA ALA A 377 26.86 31.91 26.39
C ALA A 377 27.06 31.43 24.95
N ALA A 378 28.20 30.78 24.70
CA ALA A 378 28.60 30.37 23.37
C ALA A 378 27.51 29.50 22.74
N LEU A 379 26.83 30.05 21.73
CA LEU A 379 25.84 29.31 20.98
C LEU A 379 26.55 28.16 20.24
N PRO A 380 25.99 26.94 20.25
CA PRO A 380 26.52 25.84 19.46
C PRO A 380 26.48 26.16 17.95
N ASP A 381 27.36 25.52 17.18
CA ASP A 381 27.56 25.75 15.73
C ASP A 381 26.27 25.71 14.88
N ILE A 382 25.21 25.04 15.37
CA ILE A 382 23.85 25.09 14.83
C ILE A 382 22.89 25.37 15.99
N PRO A 383 22.44 26.62 16.19
CA PRO A 383 21.61 26.95 17.34
C PRO A 383 20.15 26.49 17.13
N ASP A 384 19.64 25.73 18.11
CA ASP A 384 18.23 25.31 18.18
C ASP A 384 17.28 26.52 18.32
N MET A 385 16.01 26.36 17.93
CA MET A 385 15.01 27.44 17.93
C MET A 385 14.80 28.04 19.33
N TYR A 386 14.78 27.20 20.37
CA TYR A 386 14.69 27.67 21.75
C TYR A 386 15.95 28.43 22.19
N SER A 387 17.13 27.98 21.77
CA SER A 387 18.40 28.66 22.05
C SER A 387 18.47 30.03 21.37
N LYS A 388 18.02 30.13 20.11
CA LYS A 388 17.91 31.43 19.40
C LYS A 388 16.93 32.37 20.09
N LEU A 389 15.79 31.86 20.55
CA LEU A 389 14.80 32.67 21.26
C LEU A 389 15.33 33.17 22.61
N ALA A 390 15.97 32.32 23.41
CA ALA A 390 16.59 32.71 24.68
C ALA A 390 17.72 33.73 24.47
N TYR A 391 18.50 33.59 23.40
CA TYR A 391 19.51 34.58 23.01
C TYR A 391 18.87 35.94 22.65
N CYS A 392 17.79 35.93 21.87
CA CYS A 392 17.05 37.15 21.55
C CYS A 392 16.46 37.81 22.80
N GLU A 393 15.89 37.03 23.71
CA GLU A 393 15.34 37.51 24.98
C GLU A 393 16.41 38.23 25.81
N GLY A 394 17.57 37.61 26.02
CA GLY A 394 18.68 38.23 26.78
C GLY A 394 19.21 39.52 26.15
N LYS A 395 19.27 39.59 24.80
CA LYS A 395 19.67 40.84 24.12
C LYS A 395 18.60 41.92 24.20
N LEU A 396 17.32 41.56 24.08
CA LEU A 396 16.23 42.53 24.14
C LEU A 396 16.04 43.09 25.55
N THR A 397 16.21 42.29 26.60
CA THR A 397 16.18 42.78 27.98
C THR A 397 17.33 43.73 28.26
N TYR A 398 18.55 43.40 27.81
CA TYR A 398 19.69 44.32 27.87
C TYR A 398 19.42 45.66 27.15
N LEU A 399 18.86 45.62 25.94
CA LEU A 399 18.51 46.83 25.20
C LEU A 399 17.42 47.64 25.90
N ALA A 400 16.41 46.99 26.47
CA ALA A 400 15.34 47.66 27.21
C ALA A 400 15.89 48.37 28.45
N ASP A 401 16.76 47.71 29.22
CA ASP A 401 17.42 48.29 30.39
C ASP A 401 18.35 49.45 29.99
N HIS A 402 19.10 49.28 28.90
CA HIS A 402 19.97 50.32 28.36
C HIS A 402 19.17 51.54 27.86
N MET A 403 18.02 51.33 27.22
CA MET A 403 17.13 52.41 26.80
C MET A 403 16.51 53.14 28.00
N GLN A 404 16.15 52.44 29.07
CA GLN A 404 15.68 53.08 30.31
C GLN A 404 16.78 53.93 30.96
N MET A 405 18.01 53.40 31.05
CA MET A 405 19.16 54.15 31.55
C MET A 405 19.46 55.38 30.68
N LEU A 406 19.41 55.26 29.36
CA LEU A 406 19.55 56.40 28.45
C LEU A 406 18.45 57.42 28.65
N SER A 407 17.17 57.02 28.78
CA SER A 407 16.07 57.96 29.00
C SER A 407 16.20 58.73 30.32
N LEU A 408 16.66 58.07 31.39
CA LEU A 408 16.93 58.71 32.68
C LEU A 408 18.11 59.69 32.57
N THR A 409 19.16 59.29 31.87
CA THR A 409 20.36 60.12 31.67
C THR A 409 20.07 61.30 30.75
N GLU A 410 19.23 61.11 29.73
CA GLU A 410 18.82 62.14 28.78
C GLU A 410 17.84 63.12 29.44
N GLU A 411 16.93 62.68 30.32
CA GLU A 411 16.15 63.58 31.18
C GLU A 411 17.05 64.37 32.13
N VAL A 412 18.03 63.74 32.79
CA VAL A 412 18.97 64.40 33.70
C VAL A 412 19.85 65.41 32.95
N ILE A 413 20.43 65.03 31.80
CA ILE A 413 21.22 65.92 30.94
C ILE A 413 20.33 67.04 30.41
N ASN A 414 19.10 66.77 29.97
CA ASN A 414 18.20 67.82 29.51
C ASN A 414 17.77 68.76 30.65
N THR A 415 17.66 68.29 31.89
CA THR A 415 17.44 69.16 33.06
C THR A 415 18.67 69.97 33.40
N GLU A 416 19.88 69.40 33.41
CA GLU A 416 21.12 70.16 33.65
C GLU A 416 21.38 71.17 32.52
N VAL A 417 21.14 70.80 31.26
CA VAL A 417 21.22 71.70 30.10
C VAL A 417 20.16 72.78 30.19
N ARG A 418 18.92 72.46 30.58
CA ARG A 418 17.86 73.46 30.81
C ARG A 418 18.23 74.41 31.94
N ASP A 419 18.68 73.90 33.08
CA ASP A 419 19.03 74.69 34.26
C ASP A 419 20.27 75.57 33.99
N THR A 420 21.23 75.09 33.21
CA THR A 420 22.39 75.87 32.76
C THR A 420 22.01 76.94 31.73
N LEU A 421 21.08 76.66 30.80
CA LEU A 421 20.52 77.67 29.91
C LEU A 421 19.67 78.71 30.65
N GLU A 422 18.85 78.29 31.61
CA GLU A 422 18.02 79.19 32.42
C GLU A 422 18.91 80.07 33.34
N SER A 423 19.97 79.49 33.90
CA SER A 423 20.98 80.22 34.67
C SER A 423 21.86 81.15 33.82
N SER A 424 22.08 80.84 32.54
CA SER A 424 22.85 81.70 31.62
C SER A 424 22.00 82.85 31.09
N THR A 425 20.73 82.60 30.76
CA THR A 425 19.77 83.63 30.32
C THR A 425 19.42 84.62 31.43
N LEU A 426 19.42 84.21 32.70
CA LEU A 426 19.30 85.13 33.85
C LEU A 426 20.48 86.09 34.00
N LYS A 427 21.65 85.77 33.43
CA LYS A 427 22.84 86.65 33.44
C LYS A 427 22.89 87.61 32.25
N GLU A 428 22.03 87.40 31.24
CA GLU A 428 22.04 88.16 30.00
C GLU A 428 21.00 89.29 30.06
N ARG A 429 21.45 90.56 30.08
CA ARG A 429 20.58 91.73 30.37
C ARG A 429 19.78 92.24 29.17
N TYR A 430 19.96 91.68 27.98
CA TYR A 430 19.35 92.15 26.73
C TYR A 430 18.97 90.96 25.83
N ASN A 431 17.74 90.99 25.31
CA ASN A 431 17.24 89.95 24.41
C ASN A 431 17.94 90.03 23.05
N THR A 432 18.78 89.05 22.74
CA THR A 432 19.43 88.91 21.43
C THR A 432 18.48 88.17 20.47
N ARG A 433 17.99 88.86 19.44
CA ARG A 433 17.08 88.28 18.43
C ARG A 433 17.89 87.43 17.46
N ILE A 434 17.76 86.11 17.53
CA ILE A 434 18.42 85.17 16.62
C ILE A 434 17.59 85.09 15.34
N SER A 435 18.20 85.41 14.20
CA SER A 435 17.62 85.24 12.86
C SER A 435 18.10 83.89 12.33
N PHE A 436 17.16 83.00 11.99
CA PHE A 436 17.48 81.79 11.24
C PHE A 436 17.36 82.11 9.74
N GLU A 437 18.37 81.75 8.98
CA GLU A 437 18.29 81.71 7.52
C GLU A 437 17.54 80.44 7.14
N ASP A 438 16.40 80.59 6.46
CA ASP A 438 15.64 79.49 5.89
C ASP A 438 16.51 78.82 4.82
N LEU A 439 17.19 77.73 5.19
CA LEU A 439 17.77 76.82 4.21
C LEU A 439 16.60 76.11 3.52
N GLU A 440 16.40 76.47 2.25
CA GLU A 440 15.54 75.76 1.34
C GLU A 440 15.84 74.26 1.39
N ASP A 441 14.74 73.54 1.46
CA ASP A 441 14.54 72.10 1.54
C ASP A 441 15.37 71.38 0.45
N ASP A 442 16.61 70.98 0.76
CA ASP A 442 17.34 69.94 0.01
C ASP A 442 16.66 68.60 0.30
N MET A 443 15.51 68.43 -0.34
CA MET A 443 14.68 67.24 -0.31
C MET A 443 15.45 66.12 -1.01
N ILE A 444 16.16 65.31 -0.22
CA ILE A 444 16.80 64.08 -0.67
C ILE A 444 15.72 63.20 -1.30
N GLU A 445 15.78 63.01 -2.62
CA GLU A 445 14.99 62.03 -3.38
C GLU A 445 15.17 60.64 -2.78
N THR A 446 14.27 60.29 -1.87
CA THR A 446 14.23 58.97 -1.26
C THR A 446 13.35 58.09 -2.14
N PHE A 447 14.03 57.21 -2.88
CA PHE A 447 13.58 55.93 -3.42
C PHE A 447 12.05 55.70 -3.47
N GLN A 448 11.50 55.75 -4.70
CA GLN A 448 10.17 55.23 -5.01
C GLN A 448 10.07 53.74 -4.66
N PHE A 449 9.40 53.45 -3.55
CA PHE A 449 8.71 52.17 -3.38
C PHE A 449 7.27 52.36 -3.83
N ALA A 450 6.87 51.60 -4.86
CA ALA A 450 5.47 51.42 -5.19
C ALA A 450 4.78 50.66 -4.06
N ASP A 451 3.52 51.03 -3.81
CA ASP A 451 2.53 50.35 -2.96
C ASP A 451 2.62 50.59 -1.45
N VAL A 452 1.99 51.68 -0.98
CA VAL A 452 1.10 51.66 0.20
C VAL A 452 0.02 52.74 0.01
N ASP A 453 -1.24 52.37 0.25
CA ASP A 453 -2.45 53.20 0.21
C ASP A 453 -2.22 54.67 0.58
N GLN A 454 -2.48 55.56 -0.39
CA GLN A 454 -2.56 56.99 -0.15
C GLN A 454 -3.82 57.28 0.68
N SER A 455 -3.70 57.21 2.00
CA SER A 455 -4.62 57.91 2.89
C SER A 455 -4.65 59.37 2.49
N TYR A 456 -5.82 59.89 2.13
CA TYR A 456 -6.02 61.25 1.65
C TYR A 456 -5.42 62.27 2.62
N VAL A 457 -4.39 62.99 2.17
CA VAL A 457 -3.78 64.12 2.90
C VAL A 457 -4.37 65.40 2.30
N PRO A 458 -5.19 66.16 3.07
CA PRO A 458 -5.81 67.37 2.55
C PRO A 458 -4.76 68.40 2.13
N SER A 459 -4.98 68.99 0.96
CA SER A 459 -4.20 70.11 0.46
C SER A 459 -4.31 71.32 1.39
N ARG A 460 -3.26 72.16 1.44
CA ARG A 460 -3.25 73.44 2.15
C ARG A 460 -4.50 74.29 1.85
N ASP A 461 -5.00 74.26 0.62
CA ASP A 461 -6.19 75.01 0.23
C ASP A 461 -7.47 74.39 0.77
N GLU A 462 -7.52 73.08 0.92
CA GLU A 462 -8.65 72.37 1.54
C GLU A 462 -8.71 72.64 3.05
N ILE A 463 -7.55 72.66 3.72
CA ILE A 463 -7.45 73.03 5.14
C ILE A 463 -7.92 74.48 5.34
N LYS A 464 -7.51 75.40 4.45
CA LYS A 464 -7.99 76.79 4.48
C LYS A 464 -9.51 76.88 4.30
N LYS A 465 -10.07 76.10 3.36
CA LYS A 465 -11.50 76.09 3.09
C LYS A 465 -12.31 75.54 4.26
N GLN A 466 -11.82 74.49 4.92
CA GLN A 466 -12.41 73.95 6.15
C GLN A 466 -12.33 74.94 7.32
N GLY A 467 -11.18 75.62 7.48
CA GLY A 467 -11.03 76.68 8.47
C GLY A 467 -12.01 77.83 8.27
N GLN A 468 -12.23 78.24 7.02
CA GLN A 468 -13.18 79.30 6.67
C GLN A 468 -14.63 78.87 6.93
N GLN A 469 -14.99 77.63 6.62
CA GLN A 469 -16.31 77.06 6.94
C GLN A 469 -16.58 77.00 8.45
N LEU A 470 -15.57 76.72 9.26
CA LEU A 470 -15.65 76.72 10.73
C LEU A 470 -15.90 78.13 11.29
N ILE A 471 -15.29 79.15 10.70
CA ILE A 471 -15.48 80.56 11.08
C ILE A 471 -16.88 81.05 10.66
N GLU A 472 -17.32 80.73 9.44
CA GLU A 472 -18.66 81.08 8.94
C GLU A 472 -19.78 80.38 9.72
N GLY A 473 -19.54 79.13 10.14
CA GLY A 473 -20.45 78.35 10.99
C GLY A 473 -20.65 78.95 12.39
N LYS A 474 -19.64 79.63 12.95
CA LYS A 474 -19.75 80.32 14.25
C LYS A 474 -20.32 81.73 14.17
N LEU A 475 -20.41 82.33 12.98
CA LEU A 475 -20.98 83.67 12.76
C LEU A 475 -22.48 83.66 12.44
N LYS A 476 -23.06 82.53 12.01
CA LYS A 476 -24.52 82.38 11.83
C LYS A 476 -25.20 82.02 13.15
N GLY A 477 -25.43 83.05 13.97
CA GLY A 477 -26.22 82.96 15.20
C GLY A 477 -27.66 82.48 14.98
N SER A 478 -28.11 81.59 15.86
CA SER A 478 -29.46 81.03 15.93
C SER A 478 -30.53 82.12 16.17
N LYS A 479 -31.37 82.39 15.16
CA LYS A 479 -32.61 83.16 15.37
C LYS A 479 -33.61 82.32 16.17
N LYS A 480 -33.84 82.70 17.43
CA LYS A 480 -34.88 82.12 18.33
C LYS A 480 -36.28 82.27 17.72
N LYS A 481 -37.05 81.18 17.65
CA LYS A 481 -38.52 81.22 17.50
C LYS A 481 -39.13 81.78 18.79
N LYS A 482 -40.02 82.78 18.69
CA LYS A 482 -40.93 83.19 19.77
C LYS A 482 -42.27 82.44 19.61
N LYS A 483 -42.90 82.18 20.77
CA LYS A 483 -44.20 81.51 20.94
C LYS A 483 -45.28 82.02 20.01
#